data_AF-A0A2G9TIZ5-F1
#
_entry.id   AF-A0A2G9TIZ5-F1
#
_cell.length_a   1.000
_cell.length_b   1.000
_cell.length_c   1.000
_cell.angle_alpha   90.00
_cell.angle_beta   90.00
_cell.angle_gamma   90.00
#
_symmetry.space_group_name_H-M   'P 1'
#
loop_
_entity.id
_entity.type
_entity.pdbx_description
1 polymer ?
#
loop_
_entity_poly.entity_id
_entity_poly.type
_entity_poly.pdbx_seq_one_letter_code
_entity_poly.pdbx_strand_id
1 'polypeptide(L)'
;EEMSLLGVLNNYNRGNYKLNPVIVQEEDYNVYYGGISNGLLWPALHNLPEYIVADYDTPKILRDHWCAYVRVNYQFAIDAVRNSRPQDFIWIHDYHLMLTGLVMQSLDPNLEVGFFLHIPFQPPENFFTKYVTCGLPVLRGLLRFTK
;
A
#
# COMPACT_ATOMS: atom_id res chain seq x y z
N GLU A 1 28.81 10.95 -5.90
CA GLU A 1 28.50 9.67 -6.59
C GLU A 1 28.12 8.54 -5.61
N GLU A 2 28.79 8.36 -4.47
CA GLU A 2 28.40 7.33 -3.47
C GLU A 2 27.12 7.62 -2.68
N MET A 3 26.80 8.90 -2.41
CA MET A 3 25.58 9.29 -1.66
C MET A 3 24.37 9.60 -2.54
N SER A 4 24.44 9.37 -3.86
CA SER A 4 23.23 9.47 -4.69
C SER A 4 22.33 8.25 -4.43
N LEU A 5 21.01 8.38 -4.64
CA LEU A 5 20.08 7.25 -4.54
C LEU A 5 20.57 6.05 -5.39
N LEU A 6 21.11 6.34 -6.58
CA LEU A 6 21.69 5.35 -7.48
C LEU A 6 22.95 4.68 -6.88
N GLY A 7 23.81 5.45 -6.21
CA GLY A 7 25.00 4.93 -5.51
C GLY A 7 24.62 4.01 -4.35
N VAL A 8 23.62 4.40 -3.55
CA VAL A 8 23.09 3.59 -2.45
C VAL A 8 22.49 2.28 -2.99
N LEU A 9 21.62 2.35 -3.99
CA LEU A 9 21.01 1.16 -4.61
C LEU A 9 22.08 0.21 -5.18
N ASN A 10 23.08 0.75 -5.89
CA ASN A 10 24.17 -0.04 -6.44
C ASN A 10 25.01 -0.73 -5.36
N ASN A 11 25.22 -0.08 -4.21
CA ASN A 11 25.97 -0.67 -3.10
C ASN A 11 25.19 -1.80 -2.42
N TYR A 12 23.89 -1.63 -2.17
CA TYR A 12 23.05 -2.68 -1.59
C TYR A 12 22.86 -3.87 -2.54
N ASN A 13 22.78 -3.63 -3.85
CA ASN A 13 22.64 -4.67 -4.87
C ASN A 13 23.89 -5.54 -5.07
N ARG A 14 25.00 -5.24 -4.38
CA ARG A 14 26.20 -6.09 -4.33
C ARG A 14 26.14 -7.17 -3.23
N GLY A 15 25.15 -7.08 -2.32
CA GLY A 15 24.93 -8.07 -1.27
C GLY A 15 24.06 -9.25 -1.72
N ASN A 16 23.54 -10.01 -0.74
CA ASN A 16 22.62 -11.12 -0.97
C ASN A 16 21.18 -10.68 -1.30
N TYR A 17 20.92 -9.37 -1.33
CA TYR A 17 19.61 -8.79 -1.60
C TYR A 17 19.67 -7.92 -2.85
N LYS A 18 18.58 -7.94 -3.62
CA LYS A 18 18.35 -7.02 -4.72
C LYS A 18 17.24 -6.05 -4.34
N LEU A 19 17.54 -4.77 -4.40
CA LEU A 19 16.61 -3.66 -4.25
C LEU A 19 16.16 -3.20 -5.63
N ASN A 20 14.86 -3.28 -5.87
CA ASN A 20 14.20 -2.75 -7.05
C ASN A 20 13.32 -1.59 -6.61
N PRO A 21 13.65 -0.32 -6.96
CA PRO A 21 12.83 0.82 -6.58
C PRO A 21 11.55 0.86 -7.42
N VAL A 22 10.43 1.20 -6.77
CA VAL A 22 9.17 1.55 -7.45
C VAL A 22 9.15 3.06 -7.60
N ILE A 23 9.09 3.55 -8.85
CA ILE A 23 9.10 4.98 -9.13
C ILE A 23 7.65 5.50 -9.12
N VAL A 24 7.34 6.35 -8.16
CA VAL A 24 6.03 6.98 -7.98
C VAL A 24 6.15 8.46 -8.34
N GLN A 25 5.14 9.02 -9.02
CA GLN A 25 5.07 10.46 -9.31
C GLN A 25 4.93 11.24 -8.00
N GLU A 26 5.55 12.40 -7.91
CA GLU A 26 5.58 13.19 -6.67
C GLU A 26 4.17 13.55 -6.20
N GLU A 27 3.27 13.90 -7.12
CA GLU A 27 1.87 14.23 -6.81
C GLU A 27 1.14 13.05 -6.18
N ASP A 28 1.32 11.85 -6.75
CA ASP A 28 0.74 10.61 -6.21
C ASP A 28 1.35 10.28 -4.85
N TYR A 29 2.68 10.37 -4.70
CA TYR A 29 3.35 10.12 -3.43
C TYR A 29 2.83 11.03 -2.31
N ASN A 30 2.67 12.32 -2.60
CA ASN A 30 2.21 13.31 -1.63
C ASN A 30 0.81 12.98 -1.10
N VAL A 31 -0.13 12.60 -1.96
CA VAL A 31 -1.51 12.29 -1.53
C VAL A 31 -1.71 10.82 -1.11
N TYR A 32 -0.82 9.91 -1.52
CA TYR A 32 -0.80 8.51 -1.08
C TYR A 32 -0.19 8.39 0.32
N TYR A 33 1.06 8.80 0.49
CA TYR A 33 1.83 8.63 1.72
C TYR A 33 1.52 9.76 2.69
N GLY A 34 1.77 11.01 2.28
CA GLY A 34 1.48 12.20 3.11
C GLY A 34 -0.02 12.43 3.31
N GLY A 35 -0.85 11.99 2.35
CA GLY A 35 -2.29 12.10 2.39
C GLY A 35 -2.95 10.88 3.05
N ILE A 36 -3.54 9.99 2.27
CA ILE A 36 -4.54 9.04 2.78
C ILE A 36 -3.96 7.96 3.68
N SER A 37 -2.71 7.54 3.47
CA SER A 37 -2.05 6.58 4.35
C SER A 37 -1.90 7.14 5.77
N ASN A 38 -1.33 8.33 5.91
CA ASN A 38 -1.01 8.90 7.23
C ASN A 38 -2.11 9.80 7.82
N GLY A 39 -2.96 10.38 6.97
CA GLY A 39 -4.05 11.28 7.37
C GLY A 39 -5.43 10.61 7.51
N LEU A 40 -5.59 9.37 7.04
CA LEU A 40 -6.83 8.59 7.20
C LEU A 40 -6.57 7.18 7.73
N LEU A 41 -5.80 6.37 7.02
CA LEU A 41 -5.65 4.94 7.34
C LEU A 41 -4.92 4.74 8.66
N TRP A 42 -3.79 5.40 8.89
CA TRP A 42 -3.03 5.31 10.13
C TRP A 42 -3.87 5.67 11.37
N PRO A 43 -4.44 6.89 11.49
CA PRO A 43 -5.24 7.25 12.67
C PRO A 43 -6.48 6.38 12.82
N ALA A 44 -7.15 6.02 11.71
CA ALA A 44 -8.29 5.12 11.78
C ALA A 44 -7.89 3.74 12.33
N LEU A 45 -6.85 3.09 11.79
CA LEU A 45 -6.45 1.75 12.22
C LEU A 45 -5.90 1.69 13.66
N HIS A 46 -5.51 2.83 14.23
CA HIS A 46 -5.14 3.00 15.63
C HIS A 46 -6.30 3.38 16.56
N ASN A 47 -7.55 3.43 16.06
CA ASN A 47 -8.71 3.91 16.79
C ASN A 47 -8.58 5.36 17.30
N LEU A 48 -7.99 6.25 16.50
CA LEU A 48 -7.81 7.66 16.81
C LEU A 48 -8.55 8.57 15.83
N PRO A 49 -9.90 8.54 15.81
CA PRO A 49 -10.70 9.29 14.84
C PRO A 49 -10.47 10.81 14.88
N GLU A 50 -10.06 11.36 16.02
CA GLU A 50 -9.73 12.78 16.20
C GLU A 50 -8.51 13.26 15.40
N TYR A 51 -7.63 12.34 14.97
CA TYR A 51 -6.48 12.65 14.12
C TYR A 51 -6.74 12.37 12.64
N ILE A 52 -7.94 11.93 12.26
CA ILE A 52 -8.32 11.83 10.85
C ILE A 52 -8.45 13.24 10.28
N VAL A 53 -7.78 13.50 9.17
CA VAL A 53 -7.81 14.80 8.49
C VAL A 53 -9.25 15.10 8.02
N ALA A 54 -9.77 16.26 8.42
CA ALA A 54 -11.15 16.68 8.16
C ALA A 54 -11.49 16.76 6.67
N ASP A 55 -10.51 16.99 5.80
CA ASP A 55 -10.68 17.03 4.34
C ASP A 55 -11.29 15.72 3.79
N TYR A 56 -11.11 14.59 4.47
CA TYR A 56 -11.69 13.30 4.07
C TYR A 56 -13.20 13.20 4.29
N ASP A 57 -13.82 14.17 4.95
CA ASP A 57 -15.28 14.34 4.96
C ASP A 57 -15.80 14.89 3.62
N THR A 58 -14.91 15.42 2.76
CA THR A 58 -15.24 15.85 1.40
C THR A 58 -15.12 14.66 0.43
N PRO A 59 -16.21 14.17 -0.19
CA PRO A 59 -16.18 12.96 -1.01
C PRO A 59 -15.24 13.05 -2.23
N LYS A 60 -15.06 14.25 -2.78
CA LYS A 60 -14.13 14.48 -3.89
C LYS A 60 -12.68 14.27 -3.47
N ILE A 61 -12.26 14.86 -2.35
CA ILE A 61 -10.88 14.73 -1.83
C ILE A 61 -10.60 13.28 -1.47
N LEU A 62 -11.52 12.63 -0.74
CA LEU A 62 -11.40 11.20 -0.41
C LEU A 62 -11.21 10.34 -1.65
N ARG A 63 -12.03 10.56 -2.69
CA ARG A 63 -11.93 9.80 -3.95
C ARG A 63 -10.61 10.06 -4.66
N ASP A 64 -10.19 11.31 -4.78
CA ASP A 64 -8.97 11.68 -5.51
C ASP A 64 -7.72 11.06 -4.84
N HIS A 65 -7.63 11.14 -3.51
CA HIS A 65 -6.51 10.55 -2.75
C HIS A 65 -6.59 9.02 -2.73
N TRP A 66 -7.80 8.45 -2.64
CA TRP A 66 -7.99 7.01 -2.76
C TRP A 66 -7.53 6.47 -4.11
N CYS A 67 -7.82 7.19 -5.20
CA CYS A 67 -7.33 6.82 -6.53
C CYS A 67 -5.79 6.78 -6.60
N ALA A 68 -5.09 7.71 -5.92
CA ALA A 68 -3.64 7.66 -5.81
C ALA A 68 -3.17 6.43 -5.03
N TYR A 69 -3.82 6.11 -3.91
CA TYR A 69 -3.51 4.90 -3.14
C TYR A 69 -3.65 3.62 -3.95
N VAL A 70 -4.72 3.51 -4.76
CA VAL A 70 -4.91 2.39 -5.69
C VAL A 70 -3.82 2.38 -6.78
N ARG A 71 -3.49 3.52 -7.39
CA ARG A 71 -2.43 3.62 -8.42
C ARG A 71 -1.07 3.18 -7.89
N VAL A 72 -0.68 3.63 -6.70
CA VAL A 72 0.60 3.26 -6.09
C VAL A 72 0.61 1.76 -5.75
N ASN A 73 -0.46 1.22 -5.16
CA ASN A 73 -0.56 -0.22 -4.89
C ASN A 73 -0.44 -1.06 -6.18
N TYR A 74 -1.00 -0.57 -7.28
CA TYR A 74 -0.90 -1.20 -8.61
C TYR A 74 0.54 -1.16 -9.17
N GLN A 75 1.25 -0.05 -9.03
CA GLN A 75 2.66 0.07 -9.42
C GLN A 75 3.55 -0.92 -8.66
N PHE A 76 3.39 -0.99 -7.32
CA PHE A 76 4.08 -1.97 -6.49
C PHE A 76 3.75 -3.40 -6.91
N ALA A 77 2.49 -3.70 -7.21
CA ALA A 77 2.07 -5.04 -7.63
C ALA A 77 2.75 -5.46 -8.93
N ILE A 78 2.70 -4.61 -9.97
CA ILE A 78 3.31 -4.93 -11.26
C ILE A 78 4.81 -5.11 -11.13
N ASP A 79 5.50 -4.19 -10.45
CA ASP A 79 6.96 -4.24 -10.35
C ASP A 79 7.42 -5.47 -9.56
N ALA A 80 6.71 -5.83 -8.49
CA ALA A 80 7.00 -7.06 -7.76
C ALA A 80 6.75 -8.31 -8.60
N VAL A 81 5.61 -8.41 -9.32
CA VAL A 81 5.32 -9.56 -10.19
C VAL A 81 6.36 -9.71 -11.30
N ARG A 82 6.76 -8.61 -11.95
CA ARG A 82 7.79 -8.60 -13.01
C ARG A 82 9.16 -9.09 -12.52
N ASN A 83 9.46 -8.92 -11.24
CA ASN A 83 10.72 -9.32 -10.63
C ASN A 83 10.64 -10.67 -9.88
N SER A 84 9.46 -11.30 -9.86
CA SER A 84 9.23 -12.59 -9.22
C SER A 84 9.33 -13.75 -10.22
N ARG A 85 9.53 -14.95 -9.69
CA ARG A 85 9.42 -16.23 -10.40
C ARG A 85 8.20 -17.00 -9.90
N PRO A 86 7.63 -17.94 -10.67
CA PRO A 86 6.43 -18.68 -10.27
C PRO A 86 6.51 -19.38 -8.90
N GLN A 87 7.71 -19.78 -8.47
CA GLN A 87 7.95 -20.45 -7.19
C GLN A 87 8.32 -19.52 -6.03
N ASP A 88 8.43 -18.21 -6.26
CA ASP A 88 8.83 -17.26 -5.23
C ASP A 88 7.66 -16.97 -4.28
N PHE A 89 7.95 -16.83 -3.00
CA PHE A 89 7.01 -16.31 -2.02
C PHE A 89 7.13 -14.78 -1.95
N ILE A 90 6.02 -14.09 -2.21
CA ILE A 90 5.94 -12.63 -2.16
C ILE A 90 5.38 -12.22 -0.80
N TRP A 91 6.17 -11.52 0.00
CA TRP A 91 5.75 -11.02 1.30
C TRP A 91 5.53 -9.51 1.26
N ILE A 92 4.27 -9.09 1.43
CA ILE A 92 3.86 -7.69 1.45
C ILE A 92 3.81 -7.18 2.88
N HIS A 93 4.36 -6.00 3.10
CA HIS A 93 4.43 -5.39 4.41
C HIS A 93 3.62 -4.09 4.47
N ASP A 94 2.80 -4.03 5.51
CA ASP A 94 2.20 -2.83 6.10
C ASP A 94 1.02 -2.18 5.38
N TYR A 95 0.33 -1.28 6.11
CA TYR A 95 -0.94 -0.65 5.71
C TYR A 95 -0.88 0.19 4.44
N HIS A 96 0.32 0.53 3.98
CA HIS A 96 0.56 1.23 2.72
C HIS A 96 0.15 0.38 1.50
N LEU A 97 0.27 -0.95 1.60
CA LEU A 97 0.20 -1.88 0.46
C LEU A 97 -0.95 -2.91 0.59
N MET A 98 -2.04 -2.56 1.26
CA MET A 98 -3.14 -3.50 1.56
C MET A 98 -3.91 -3.98 0.33
N LEU A 99 -3.79 -3.31 -0.82
CA LEU A 99 -4.44 -3.72 -2.07
C LEU A 99 -3.50 -4.47 -3.00
N THR A 100 -2.19 -4.44 -2.75
CA THR A 100 -1.19 -5.00 -3.67
C THR A 100 -1.43 -6.49 -3.94
N GLY A 101 -1.80 -7.27 -2.92
CA GLY A 101 -2.10 -8.70 -3.10
C GLY A 101 -3.30 -8.98 -4.01
N LEU A 102 -4.37 -8.19 -3.87
CA LEU A 102 -5.55 -8.29 -4.76
C LEU A 102 -5.15 -8.00 -6.22
N VAL A 103 -4.30 -7.01 -6.44
CA VAL A 103 -3.80 -6.69 -7.78
C VAL A 103 -2.93 -7.83 -8.32
N MET A 104 -1.98 -8.34 -7.54
CA MET A 104 -1.10 -9.44 -7.94
C MET A 104 -1.88 -10.68 -8.38
N GLN A 105 -2.87 -11.10 -7.58
CA GLN A 105 -3.70 -12.26 -7.90
C GLN A 105 -4.56 -12.08 -9.14
N SER A 106 -4.91 -10.84 -9.51
CA SER A 106 -5.60 -10.55 -10.77
C SER A 106 -4.68 -10.67 -11.99
N LEU A 107 -3.35 -10.57 -11.79
CA LEU A 107 -2.35 -10.74 -12.84
C LEU A 107 -1.96 -12.22 -12.99
N ASP A 108 -1.72 -12.91 -11.87
CA ASP A 108 -1.49 -14.35 -11.83
C ASP A 108 -2.06 -14.96 -10.53
N PRO A 109 -3.11 -15.78 -10.60
CA PRO A 109 -3.73 -16.39 -9.43
C PRO A 109 -2.87 -17.47 -8.76
N ASN A 110 -1.76 -17.90 -9.37
CA ASN A 110 -0.89 -18.94 -8.82
C ASN A 110 0.22 -18.39 -7.90
N LEU A 111 0.37 -17.06 -7.79
CA LEU A 111 1.38 -16.45 -6.94
C LEU A 111 1.14 -16.78 -5.46
N GLU A 112 2.19 -17.20 -4.76
CA GLU A 112 2.16 -17.29 -3.30
C GLU A 112 2.42 -15.91 -2.70
N VAL A 113 1.36 -15.30 -2.14
CA VAL A 113 1.41 -13.94 -1.59
C VAL A 113 0.93 -13.94 -0.15
N GLY A 114 1.79 -13.48 0.77
CA GLY A 114 1.44 -13.23 2.16
C GLY A 114 1.45 -11.74 2.52
N PHE A 115 0.76 -11.39 3.59
CA PHE A 115 0.70 -10.02 4.10
C PHE A 115 0.93 -9.93 5.60
N PHE A 116 1.72 -8.94 6.02
CA PHE A 116 1.90 -8.63 7.44
C PHE A 116 1.62 -7.15 7.71
N LEU A 117 0.62 -6.90 8.56
CA LEU A 117 0.31 -5.56 9.07
C LEU A 117 1.15 -5.27 10.31
N HIS A 118 1.98 -4.23 10.28
CA HIS A 118 2.85 -3.90 11.42
C HIS A 118 2.12 -3.11 12.52
N ILE A 119 1.00 -2.50 12.15
CA ILE A 119 0.20 -1.63 13.01
C ILE A 119 -1.03 -2.37 13.56
N PRO A 120 -1.72 -1.82 14.58
CA PRO A 120 -2.99 -2.37 15.01
C PRO A 120 -4.02 -2.37 13.87
N PHE A 121 -4.96 -3.32 13.93
CA PHE A 121 -6.18 -3.28 13.14
C PHE A 121 -7.36 -3.00 14.06
N GLN A 122 -7.53 -1.72 14.42
CA GLN A 122 -8.57 -1.27 15.36
C GLN A 122 -9.36 -0.07 14.78
N PRO A 123 -9.99 -0.20 13.61
CA PRO A 123 -10.82 0.88 13.07
C PRO A 123 -12.01 1.19 14.00
N PRO A 124 -12.41 2.47 14.15
CA PRO A 124 -13.64 2.85 14.82
C PRO A 124 -14.87 2.14 14.22
N GLU A 125 -15.92 1.93 15.01
CA GLU A 125 -17.12 1.17 14.59
C GLU A 125 -17.75 1.69 13.28
N ASN A 126 -17.73 3.02 13.08
CA ASN A 126 -18.29 3.66 11.89
C ASN A 126 -17.31 3.80 10.72
N PHE A 127 -16.08 3.30 10.81
CA PHE A 127 -15.07 3.50 9.76
C PHE A 127 -15.52 2.90 8.41
N PHE A 128 -16.01 1.66 8.42
CA PHE A 128 -16.42 0.96 7.19
C PHE A 128 -17.70 1.50 6.57
N THR A 129 -18.52 2.23 7.33
CA THR A 129 -19.72 2.91 6.82
C THR A 129 -19.41 4.33 6.37
N LYS A 130 -18.67 5.11 7.17
CA LYS A 130 -18.27 6.49 6.86
C LYS A 130 -17.32 6.55 5.66
N TYR A 131 -16.28 5.72 5.67
CA TYR A 131 -15.25 5.69 4.62
C TYR A 131 -15.43 4.48 3.71
N VAL A 132 -16.68 4.15 3.34
CA VAL A 132 -17.02 2.98 2.52
C VAL A 132 -16.20 2.88 1.22
N THR A 133 -15.87 4.02 0.61
CA THR A 133 -15.01 4.13 -0.58
C THR A 133 -13.65 3.45 -0.42
N CYS A 134 -13.10 3.47 0.80
CA CYS A 134 -11.77 2.96 1.12
C CYS A 134 -11.85 1.68 1.97
N GLY A 135 -12.72 1.68 2.99
CA GLY A 135 -12.83 0.61 3.97
C GLY A 135 -13.24 -0.73 3.37
N LEU A 136 -14.23 -0.77 2.46
CA LEU A 136 -14.64 -2.01 1.82
C LEU A 136 -13.56 -2.58 0.89
N PRO A 137 -12.93 -1.79 0.00
CA PRO A 137 -11.78 -2.26 -0.76
C PRO A 137 -10.63 -2.76 0.11
N VAL A 138 -10.30 -2.08 1.21
CA VAL A 138 -9.25 -2.54 2.15
C VAL A 138 -9.58 -3.91 2.71
N LEU A 139 -10.80 -4.11 3.24
CA LEU A 139 -11.22 -5.43 3.72
C LEU A 139 -11.13 -6.49 2.63
N ARG A 140 -11.61 -6.18 1.42
CA ARG A 140 -11.51 -7.09 0.27
C ARG A 140 -10.06 -7.41 -0.10
N GLY A 141 -9.16 -6.44 -0.03
CA GLY A 141 -7.73 -6.64 -0.28
C GLY A 141 -7.09 -7.55 0.76
N LEU A 142 -7.33 -7.28 2.05
CA LEU A 142 -6.80 -8.08 3.15
C LEU A 142 -7.31 -9.53 3.13
N LEU A 143 -8.58 -9.75 2.79
CA LEU A 143 -9.17 -11.10 2.72
C LEU A 143 -8.75 -11.91 1.49
N ARG A 144 -7.92 -11.35 0.61
CA ARG A 144 -7.40 -12.05 -0.57
C ARG A 144 -6.07 -12.74 -0.33
N PHE A 145 -5.30 -12.28 0.65
CA PHE A 145 -4.05 -12.96 1.01
C PHE A 145 -4.34 -14.39 1.46
N THR A 146 -3.56 -15.33 0.93
CA THR A 146 -3.72 -16.76 1.21
C THR A 146 -2.80 -17.24 2.33
N LYS A 147 -1.89 -16.37 2.79
CA LYS A 147 -0.87 -16.61 3.81
C LYS A 147 -0.70 -15.40 4.72
#